data_AF-K2ERU8-F1
#
_entry.id   AF-K2ERU8-F1
#
_cell.length_a   1.000
_cell.length_b   1.000
_cell.length_c   1.000
_cell.angle_alpha   90.00
_cell.angle_beta   90.00
_cell.angle_gamma   90.00
#
_symmetry.space_group_name_H-M   'P 1'
#
loop_
_entity.id
_entity.type
_entity.pdbx_description
1 polymer ?
#
loop_
_entity_poly.entity_id
_entity_poly.type
_entity_poly.pdbx_seq_one_letter_code
_entity_poly.pdbx_strand_id
1 'polypeptide(L)'
;MPALRILHLVLFFPIPFVAATFTVSNSNDSGAGSLRQAIIDLNNSSDSSNTISMNSSLSVILLSSALPAINKNVAVSAPVGLQTIDGNQNQIFFINPSISASFSNLSLENGR
;
A
#
# COMPACT_ATOMS: atom_id res chain seq x y z
N MET A 1 -45.08 -4.70 -40.52
CA MET A 1 -43.77 -4.06 -40.27
C MET A 1 -43.09 -4.85 -39.15
N PRO A 2 -42.05 -5.68 -39.40
CA PRO A 2 -41.44 -6.42 -38.29
C PRO A 2 -40.50 -5.50 -37.52
N ALA A 3 -40.73 -5.37 -36.20
CA ALA A 3 -39.87 -4.63 -35.29
C ALA A 3 -38.65 -5.49 -34.90
N LEU A 4 -37.46 -5.00 -35.23
CA LEU A 4 -36.17 -5.62 -34.94
C LEU A 4 -35.84 -5.47 -33.45
N ARG A 5 -35.85 -6.57 -32.68
CA ARG A 5 -35.40 -6.59 -31.28
C ARG A 5 -33.88 -6.77 -31.24
N ILE A 6 -33.15 -5.73 -30.83
CA ILE A 6 -31.71 -5.78 -30.59
C ILE A 6 -31.45 -6.60 -29.32
N LEU A 7 -30.99 -7.84 -29.49
CA LEU A 7 -30.49 -8.67 -28.40
C LEU A 7 -29.13 -8.14 -27.96
N HIS A 8 -29.06 -7.47 -26.81
CA HIS A 8 -27.80 -7.04 -26.21
C HIS A 8 -27.11 -8.25 -25.58
N LEU A 9 -26.17 -8.87 -26.31
CA LEU A 9 -25.28 -9.87 -25.74
C LEU A 9 -24.26 -9.16 -24.84
N VAL A 10 -24.52 -9.12 -23.54
CA VAL A 10 -23.54 -8.68 -22.54
C VAL A 10 -22.53 -9.82 -22.35
N LEU A 11 -21.37 -9.70 -22.99
CA LEU A 11 -20.22 -10.58 -22.70
C LEU A 11 -19.67 -10.22 -21.32
N PHE A 12 -20.01 -11.01 -20.30
CA PHE A 12 -19.42 -10.91 -18.96
C PHE A 12 -18.02 -11.53 -19.00
N PHE A 13 -17.01 -10.74 -19.33
CA PHE A 13 -15.62 -11.13 -19.11
C PHE A 13 -15.32 -10.96 -17.61
N PRO A 14 -15.06 -12.04 -16.85
CA PRO A 14 -14.61 -11.90 -15.47
C PRO A 14 -13.25 -11.19 -15.49
N ILE A 15 -13.17 -9.99 -14.93
CA ILE A 15 -11.91 -9.27 -14.78
C ILE A 15 -11.11 -10.04 -13.73
N PRO A 16 -9.93 -10.61 -14.06
CA PRO A 16 -9.08 -11.21 -13.05
C PRO A 16 -8.67 -10.12 -12.05
N PHE A 17 -9.05 -10.30 -10.80
CA PHE A 17 -8.71 -9.39 -9.71
C PHE A 17 -7.28 -9.72 -9.25
N VAL A 18 -6.30 -8.98 -9.75
CA VAL A 18 -4.92 -9.07 -9.26
C VAL A 18 -4.77 -8.07 -8.12
N ALA A 19 -4.39 -8.54 -6.93
CA ALA A 19 -4.05 -7.66 -5.83
C ALA A 19 -2.64 -7.10 -6.04
N ALA A 20 -2.49 -5.77 -5.99
CA ALA A 20 -1.18 -5.15 -6.08
C ALA A 20 -0.36 -5.43 -4.82
N THR A 21 0.91 -5.78 -4.99
CA THR A 21 1.86 -5.92 -3.87
C THR A 21 3.05 -5.00 -4.11
N PHE A 22 3.28 -4.09 -3.16
CA PHE A 22 4.39 -3.15 -3.15
C PHE A 22 5.41 -3.61 -2.11
N THR A 23 6.55 -4.11 -2.56
CA THR A 23 7.57 -4.67 -1.68
C THR A 23 8.54 -3.61 -1.21
N VAL A 24 8.72 -3.51 0.11
CA VAL A 24 9.78 -2.73 0.74
C VAL A 24 11.00 -3.62 0.90
N SER A 25 12.08 -3.32 0.19
CA SER A 25 13.32 -4.10 0.13
C SER A 25 14.55 -3.36 0.65
N ASN A 26 14.37 -2.11 1.07
CA ASN A 26 15.42 -1.20 1.50
C ASN A 26 14.93 -0.36 2.70
N SER A 27 15.78 -0.20 3.71
CA SER A 27 15.46 0.54 4.95
C SER A 27 15.73 2.05 4.90
N ASN A 28 16.22 2.59 3.79
CA ASN A 28 16.41 4.03 3.63
C ASN A 28 15.06 4.77 3.60
N ASP A 29 15.05 6.02 4.07
CA ASP A 29 13.86 6.90 4.04
C ASP A 29 13.28 7.11 2.63
N SER A 30 14.12 7.03 1.59
CA SER A 30 13.73 7.27 0.21
C SER A 30 14.55 6.43 -0.78
N GLY A 31 14.14 6.47 -2.05
CA GLY A 31 14.73 5.70 -3.14
C GLY A 31 13.97 4.41 -3.44
N ALA A 32 14.34 3.75 -4.52
CA ALA A 32 13.71 2.51 -4.97
C ALA A 32 13.69 1.45 -3.85
N GLY A 33 12.55 0.78 -3.69
CA GLY A 33 12.35 -0.25 -2.67
C GLY A 33 12.20 0.26 -1.23
N SER A 34 12.20 1.58 -0.98
CA SER A 34 11.90 2.14 0.35
C SER A 34 10.40 2.11 0.67
N LEU A 35 10.06 2.23 1.95
CA LEU A 35 8.66 2.38 2.40
C LEU A 35 8.00 3.62 1.78
N ARG A 36 8.73 4.75 1.69
CA ARG A 36 8.22 5.96 1.06
C ARG A 36 7.87 5.72 -0.41
N GLN A 37 8.73 5.03 -1.15
CA GLN A 37 8.45 4.68 -2.54
C GLN A 37 7.24 3.74 -2.65
N ALA A 38 7.13 2.73 -1.78
CA ALA A 38 5.99 1.82 -1.76
C ALA A 38 4.65 2.53 -1.52
N ILE A 39 4.61 3.58 -0.69
CA ILE A 39 3.41 4.40 -0.48
C ILE A 39 3.09 5.24 -1.73
N ILE A 40 4.11 5.78 -2.40
CA ILE A 40 3.92 6.52 -3.67
C ILE A 40 3.35 5.58 -4.74
N ASP A 41 3.91 4.37 -4.87
CA ASP A 41 3.47 3.38 -5.86
C ASP A 41 2.04 2.91 -5.55
N LEU A 42 1.74 2.65 -4.27
CA LEU A 42 0.38 2.36 -3.78
C LEU A 42 -0.62 3.43 -4.20
N ASN A 43 -0.29 4.70 -3.97
CA ASN A 43 -1.21 5.81 -4.28
C ASN A 43 -1.47 5.96 -5.78
N ASN A 44 -0.54 5.50 -6.63
CA ASN A 44 -0.69 5.46 -8.08
C ASN A 44 -1.34 4.15 -8.59
N SER A 45 -1.67 3.21 -7.70
CA SER A 45 -2.29 1.95 -8.05
C SER A 45 -3.71 2.13 -8.61
N SER A 46 -4.00 1.43 -9.71
CA SER A 46 -5.35 1.23 -10.24
C SER A 46 -6.09 0.07 -9.57
N ASP A 47 -5.40 -0.72 -8.75
CA ASP A 47 -5.96 -1.93 -8.15
C ASP A 47 -6.81 -1.61 -6.91
N SER A 48 -7.85 -2.41 -6.72
CA SER A 48 -8.83 -2.24 -5.63
C SER A 48 -8.45 -2.99 -4.36
N SER A 49 -7.52 -3.95 -4.44
CA SER A 49 -6.85 -4.55 -3.29
C SER A 49 -5.36 -4.31 -3.40
N ASN A 50 -4.79 -3.78 -2.32
CA ASN A 50 -3.37 -3.42 -2.29
C ASN A 50 -2.73 -3.92 -0.99
N THR A 51 -1.48 -4.35 -1.10
CA THR A 51 -0.65 -4.74 0.03
C THR A 51 0.70 -4.04 -0.07
N ILE A 52 1.19 -3.49 1.04
CA ILE A 52 2.60 -3.16 1.23
C ILE A 52 3.22 -4.28 2.05
N SER A 53 4.22 -4.96 1.49
CA SER A 53 4.91 -6.08 2.13
C SER A 53 6.35 -5.70 2.44
N MET A 54 6.75 -5.79 3.70
CA MET A 54 8.16 -5.65 4.08
C MET A 54 8.93 -6.92 3.73
N ASN A 55 10.14 -6.80 3.20
CA ASN A 55 11.04 -7.94 3.10
C ASN A 55 11.51 -8.40 4.48
N SER A 56 11.90 -9.67 4.57
CA SER A 56 12.64 -10.17 5.72
C SER A 56 14.01 -9.47 5.81
N SER A 57 14.47 -9.20 7.03
CA SER A 57 15.83 -8.72 7.32
C SER A 57 16.13 -7.27 6.97
N LEU A 58 15.11 -6.42 6.90
CA LEU A 58 15.30 -4.97 6.89
C LEU A 58 15.80 -4.48 8.26
N SER A 59 16.69 -3.48 8.27
CA SER A 59 17.01 -2.72 9.48
C SER A 59 15.88 -1.75 9.83
N VAL A 60 16.00 -1.06 10.96
CA VAL A 60 15.12 0.06 11.33
C VAL A 60 15.00 1.04 10.16
N ILE A 61 13.76 1.39 9.81
CA ILE A 61 13.47 2.44 8.83
C ILE A 61 13.40 3.75 9.61
N LEU A 62 14.46 4.55 9.52
CA LEU A 62 14.54 5.86 10.17
C LEU A 62 14.02 6.95 9.23
N LEU A 63 12.91 7.58 9.59
CA LEU A 63 12.32 8.64 8.78
C LEU A 63 13.11 9.94 8.87
N SER A 64 13.30 10.60 7.72
CA SER A 64 13.89 11.94 7.64
C SER A 64 12.83 13.04 7.48
N SER A 65 11.61 12.65 7.12
CA SER A 65 10.43 13.53 7.02
C SER A 65 9.15 12.69 7.10
N ALA A 66 8.00 13.32 7.28
CA ALA A 66 6.71 12.63 7.26
C ALA A 66 6.54 11.76 6.00
N LEU A 67 5.97 10.57 6.14
CA LEU A 67 5.61 9.75 4.98
C LEU A 67 4.46 10.41 4.21
N PRO A 68 4.34 10.14 2.90
CA PRO A 68 3.17 10.56 2.13
C PRO A 68 1.89 9.99 2.74
N ALA A 69 0.80 10.73 2.57
CA ALA A 69 -0.52 10.24 2.94
C ALA A 69 -0.87 8.95 2.21
N ILE A 70 -1.59 8.05 2.88
CA ILE A 70 -2.17 6.85 2.26
C ILE A 70 -3.52 7.25 1.67
N ASN A 71 -3.67 7.08 0.35
CA ASN A 71 -4.86 7.46 -0.41
C ASN A 71 -5.70 6.26 -0.89
N LYS A 72 -5.28 5.03 -0.57
CA LYS A 72 -5.90 3.79 -1.05
C LYS A 72 -6.05 2.78 0.09
N ASN A 73 -7.05 1.92 -0.01
CA ASN A 73 -7.21 0.78 0.89
C ASN A 73 -5.99 -0.12 0.78
N VAL A 74 -5.36 -0.44 1.92
CA VAL A 74 -4.11 -1.19 1.95
C VAL A 74 -3.98 -2.07 3.19
N ALA A 75 -3.37 -3.23 3.02
CA ALA A 75 -2.79 -4.00 4.12
C ALA A 75 -1.26 -3.77 4.16
N VAL A 76 -0.74 -3.28 5.26
CA VAL A 76 0.70 -3.12 5.48
C VAL A 76 1.17 -4.23 6.43
N SER A 77 2.08 -5.07 5.96
CA SER A 77 2.53 -6.23 6.74
C SER A 77 4.02 -6.45 6.65
N ALA A 78 4.60 -6.91 7.75
CA ALA A 78 5.94 -7.47 7.78
C ALA A 78 5.92 -8.98 8.08
N PRO A 79 6.97 -9.72 7.69
CA PRO A 79 7.17 -11.10 8.11
C PRO A 79 7.23 -11.22 9.64
N VAL A 80 7.07 -12.43 10.15
CA VAL A 80 7.24 -12.73 11.58
C VAL A 80 8.64 -12.32 12.03
N GLY A 81 8.75 -11.41 12.99
CA GLY A 81 10.02 -10.78 13.40
C GLY A 81 9.95 -9.28 13.73
N LEU A 82 8.82 -8.62 13.47
CA LEU A 82 8.56 -7.19 13.64
C LEU A 82 9.48 -6.27 12.81
N GLN A 83 8.91 -5.52 11.86
CA GLN A 83 9.62 -4.41 11.23
C GLN A 83 9.51 -3.16 12.10
N THR A 84 10.63 -2.56 12.49
CA THR A 84 10.64 -1.26 13.18
C THR A 84 10.66 -0.09 12.21
N ILE A 85 9.75 0.86 12.41
CA ILE A 85 9.74 2.17 11.76
C ILE A 85 9.90 3.22 12.85
N ASP A 86 11.02 3.93 12.82
CA ASP A 86 11.32 5.04 13.72
C ASP A 86 10.94 6.35 13.01
N GLY A 87 9.94 7.03 13.55
CA GLY A 87 9.44 8.29 13.01
C GLY A 87 10.45 9.43 13.11
N ASN A 88 11.43 9.36 14.00
CA ASN A 88 12.40 10.43 14.27
C ASN A 88 11.70 11.80 14.44
N GLN A 89 10.64 11.81 15.24
CA GLN A 89 9.75 12.96 15.47
C GLN A 89 8.89 13.39 14.27
N ASN A 90 8.85 12.59 13.20
CA ASN A 90 7.97 12.78 12.07
C ASN A 90 6.73 11.89 12.19
N GLN A 91 5.67 12.32 11.52
CA GLN A 91 4.49 11.49 11.34
C GLN A 91 4.83 10.23 10.53
N ILE A 92 4.53 9.06 11.11
CA ILE A 92 4.78 7.78 10.45
C ILE A 92 3.70 7.49 9.41
N PHE A 93 2.42 7.48 9.78
CA PHE A 93 1.33 7.24 8.84
C PHE A 93 0.26 8.33 8.93
N PHE A 94 -0.18 8.82 7.76
CA PHE A 94 -1.41 9.59 7.62
C PHE A 94 -2.39 8.80 6.76
N ILE A 95 -3.57 8.52 7.28
CA ILE A 95 -4.61 7.80 6.55
C ILE A 95 -5.67 8.82 6.13
N ASN A 96 -5.89 8.99 4.83
CA ASN A 96 -6.95 9.88 4.37
C ASN A 96 -8.33 9.38 4.79
N PRO A 97 -9.30 10.28 5.01
CA PRO A 97 -10.67 9.88 5.33
C PRO A 97 -11.25 8.93 4.28
N SER A 98 -12.12 8.03 4.73
CA SER A 98 -12.88 7.09 3.87
C SER A 98 -12.07 5.94 3.23
N ILE A 99 -10.80 5.75 3.59
CA ILE A 99 -10.07 4.53 3.26
C ILE A 99 -9.78 3.71 4.52
N SER A 100 -9.45 2.43 4.34
CA SER A 100 -9.03 1.54 5.43
C SER A 100 -7.58 1.11 5.22
N ALA A 101 -6.76 1.25 6.27
CA ALA A 101 -5.42 0.70 6.34
C ALA A 101 -5.34 -0.29 7.50
N SER A 102 -4.82 -1.49 7.26
CA SER A 102 -4.48 -2.45 8.31
C SER A 102 -2.96 -2.56 8.45
N PHE A 103 -2.47 -2.76 9.67
CA PHE A 103 -1.05 -2.86 9.98
C PHE A 103 -0.81 -4.15 10.76
N SER A 104 0.20 -4.93 10.36
CA SER A 104 0.52 -6.21 10.99
C SER A 104 2.03 -6.39 11.11
N ASN A 105 2.47 -6.86 12.28
CA ASN A 105 3.87 -7.13 12.59
C ASN A 105 4.79 -5.89 12.44
N LEU A 106 4.31 -4.70 12.80
CA LEU A 106 5.12 -3.48 12.81
C LEU A 106 5.36 -3.02 14.25
N SER A 107 6.57 -2.52 14.52
CA SER A 107 6.87 -1.68 15.67
C SER A 107 6.98 -0.23 15.19
N LEU A 108 6.19 0.66 15.78
CA LEU A 108 6.19 2.08 15.42
C LEU A 108 6.69 2.87 16.62
N GLU A 109 7.78 3.62 16.46
CA GLU A 109 8.42 4.35 17.56
C GLU A 109 8.76 5.79 17.18
N ASN A 110 8.88 6.67 18.19
CA ASN A 110 9.30 8.07 18.04
C ASN A 110 8.53 8.91 17.00
N GLY A 111 7.27 8.55 16.70
CA GLY A 111 6.39 9.33 15.82
C GLY A 111 5.72 10.51 16.53
N ARG A 112 5.29 11.52 15.76
CA ARG A 112 4.48 12.66 16.24
C ARG A 112 3.13 12.76 15.54
#